data_AF-A0A1J5IEV1-F1
#
_entry.id   AF-A0A1J5IEV1-F1
#
_cell.length_a   1.000
_cell.length_b   1.000
_cell.length_c   1.000
_cell.angle_alpha   90.00
_cell.angle_beta   90.00
_cell.angle_gamma   90.00
#
_symmetry.space_group_name_H-M   'P 1'
#
loop_
_entity.id
_entity.type
_entity.pdbx_description
1 polymer ?
#
loop_
_entity_poly.entity_id
_entity_poly.type
_entity_poly.pdbx_seq_one_letter_code
_entity_poly.pdbx_strand_id
1 'polypeptide(L)'
;MSPNQSENKEATDLIKASDFSGNLSIFLDQYNYQPKLTELLDNLENTPIDQSLINDIVLWKVNRYVRVSDDIIGQIEGLKVLKAAEHRKGKEVLTVLIGLNGVDLPMASTILRFINPKVFQIIDRHAYRAVYSKKYPLYQSTPTERKVSLYFDYIDHLIELCQVKGLTFTTIDRLLYIFDKKNNGRL
;
A
#
# COMPACT_ATOMS: atom_id res chain seq x y z
N MET A 1 30.72 39.74 -14.71
CA MET A 1 29.30 39.33 -14.74
C MET A 1 29.25 37.92 -15.29
N SER A 2 29.20 36.93 -14.40
CA SER A 2 29.13 35.52 -14.79
C SER A 2 27.66 35.10 -14.85
N PRO A 3 27.19 34.44 -15.92
CA PRO A 3 25.83 33.94 -15.97
C PRO A 3 25.72 32.72 -15.04
N ASN A 4 24.71 32.79 -14.18
CA ASN A 4 24.27 31.78 -13.25
C ASN A 4 23.80 30.53 -14.04
N GLN A 5 24.58 29.45 -14.00
CA GLN A 5 24.10 28.13 -14.44
C GLN A 5 23.35 27.49 -13.27
N SER A 6 22.09 27.91 -13.07
CA SER A 6 21.16 27.21 -12.19
C SER A 6 20.61 25.98 -12.91
N GLU A 7 21.21 24.84 -12.58
CA GLU A 7 20.60 23.50 -12.46
C GLU A 7 19.32 23.24 -13.28
N ASN A 8 19.51 22.75 -14.51
CA ASN A 8 18.49 21.97 -15.20
C ASN A 8 18.62 20.51 -14.71
N LYS A 9 18.00 20.18 -13.57
CA LYS A 9 17.97 18.80 -13.06
C LYS A 9 16.98 17.99 -13.89
N GLU A 10 17.53 17.08 -14.68
CA GLU A 10 16.90 16.11 -15.57
C GLU A 10 15.48 15.71 -15.15
N ALA A 11 14.51 15.94 -16.04
CA ALA A 11 13.23 15.26 -16.00
C ALA A 11 13.51 13.77 -16.24
N THR A 12 13.74 13.03 -15.15
CA THR A 12 13.86 11.57 -15.19
C THR A 12 12.47 11.03 -15.54
N ASP A 13 12.33 10.45 -16.73
CA ASP A 13 11.08 9.81 -17.14
C ASP A 13 10.76 8.69 -16.14
N LEU A 14 9.70 8.91 -15.35
CA LEU A 14 9.24 7.93 -14.36
C LEU A 14 8.78 6.66 -15.09
N ILE A 15 9.32 5.51 -14.70
CA ILE A 15 8.99 4.22 -15.30
C ILE A 15 7.84 3.58 -14.53
N LYS A 16 6.79 3.14 -15.26
CA LYS A 16 5.69 2.35 -14.70
C LYS A 16 6.07 0.88 -14.66
N ALA A 17 5.56 0.17 -13.66
CA ALA A 17 5.71 -1.28 -13.59
C ALA A 17 5.11 -2.00 -14.81
N SER A 18 3.99 -1.51 -15.35
CA SER A 18 3.37 -2.04 -16.58
C SER A 18 4.30 -1.95 -17.80
N ASP A 19 5.13 -0.91 -17.86
CA ASP A 19 5.95 -0.58 -19.02
C ASP A 19 7.37 -1.16 -18.89
N PHE A 20 7.69 -1.73 -17.71
CA PHE A 20 8.96 -2.41 -17.48
C PHE A 20 9.07 -3.66 -18.37
N SER A 21 10.14 -3.71 -19.17
CA SER A 21 10.43 -4.78 -20.11
C SER A 21 11.13 -5.99 -19.47
N GLY A 22 11.75 -5.80 -18.30
CA GLY A 22 12.40 -6.88 -17.56
C GLY A 22 11.44 -7.72 -16.72
N ASN A 23 12.00 -8.75 -16.08
CA ASN A 23 11.24 -9.55 -15.13
C ASN A 23 11.02 -8.76 -13.82
N LEU A 24 9.77 -8.42 -13.51
CA LEU A 24 9.40 -7.71 -12.28
C LEU A 24 9.61 -8.54 -11.00
N SER A 25 9.60 -9.88 -11.08
CA SER A 25 9.70 -10.73 -9.89
C SER A 25 11.02 -10.55 -9.14
N ILE A 26 12.10 -10.13 -9.83
CA ILE A 26 13.44 -9.95 -9.26
C ILE A 26 13.49 -8.87 -8.16
N PHE A 27 12.50 -7.97 -8.14
CA PHE A 27 12.44 -6.92 -7.12
C PHE A 27 11.94 -7.45 -5.78
N LEU A 28 11.20 -8.57 -5.78
CA LEU A 28 10.73 -9.20 -4.56
C LEU A 28 11.87 -9.82 -3.76
N ASP A 29 12.87 -10.41 -4.44
CA ASP A 29 14.06 -11.02 -3.81
C ASP A 29 14.91 -10.01 -3.02
N GLN A 30 14.75 -8.72 -3.31
CA GLN A 30 15.47 -7.63 -2.65
C GLN A 30 14.68 -6.99 -1.50
N TYR A 31 13.47 -7.47 -1.22
CA TYR A 31 12.62 -6.93 -0.18
C TYR A 31 13.10 -7.37 1.21
N ASN A 32 13.51 -6.41 2.05
CA ASN A 32 14.01 -6.66 3.40
C ASN A 32 13.55 -5.60 4.41
N TYR A 33 12.32 -5.09 4.25
CA TYR A 33 11.78 -4.10 5.18
C TYR A 33 11.23 -4.80 6.43
N GLN A 34 11.79 -4.49 7.60
CA GLN A 34 11.43 -5.09 8.90
C GLN A 34 11.23 -6.63 8.83
N PRO A 35 12.26 -7.42 8.49
CA PRO A 35 12.09 -8.82 8.10
C PRO A 35 11.36 -9.67 9.15
N LYS A 36 11.77 -9.57 10.43
CA LYS A 36 11.16 -10.34 11.53
C LYS A 36 9.68 -9.99 11.77
N LEU A 37 9.36 -8.69 11.74
CA LEU A 37 7.98 -8.24 11.95
C LEU A 37 7.10 -8.54 10.73
N THR A 38 7.66 -8.42 9.52
CA THR A 38 6.96 -8.83 8.29
C THR A 38 6.62 -10.32 8.30
N GLU A 39 7.57 -11.17 8.70
CA GLU A 39 7.35 -12.62 8.81
C GLU A 39 6.24 -12.95 9.82
N LEU A 40 6.25 -12.29 10.99
CA LEU A 40 5.17 -12.44 11.98
C LEU A 40 3.80 -12.02 11.39
N LEU A 41 3.74 -10.83 10.77
CA LEU A 41 2.50 -10.27 10.24
C LEU A 41 2.00 -10.94 8.95
N ASP A 42 2.82 -11.73 8.25
CA ASP A 42 2.37 -12.53 7.11
C ASP A 42 1.63 -13.81 7.50
N ASN A 43 1.72 -14.21 8.77
CA ASN A 43 1.18 -15.48 9.28
C ASN A 43 -0.04 -15.27 10.20
N LEU A 44 -1.00 -14.43 9.78
CA LEU A 44 -2.14 -14.02 10.61
C LEU A 44 -3.45 -14.78 10.36
N GLU A 45 -3.46 -15.80 9.50
CA GLU A 45 -4.70 -16.47 9.02
C GLU A 45 -5.62 -16.95 10.16
N ASN A 46 -5.03 -17.44 11.26
CA ASN A 46 -5.77 -17.92 12.44
C ASN A 46 -5.58 -17.03 13.68
N THR A 47 -4.98 -15.85 13.53
CA THR A 47 -4.66 -14.96 14.66
C THR A 47 -5.81 -13.99 14.89
N PRO A 48 -6.47 -13.99 16.07
CA PRO A 48 -7.50 -13.00 16.38
C PRO A 48 -6.97 -11.58 16.25
N ILE A 49 -7.76 -10.67 15.69
CA ILE A 49 -7.39 -9.26 15.67
C ILE A 49 -7.75 -8.63 17.02
N ASP A 50 -6.75 -8.03 17.64
CA ASP A 50 -6.90 -7.18 18.80
C ASP A 50 -6.08 -5.88 18.63
N GLN A 51 -6.16 -4.99 19.62
CA GLN A 51 -5.40 -3.74 19.62
C GLN A 51 -3.88 -3.98 19.58
N SER A 52 -3.37 -5.08 20.13
CA SER A 52 -1.94 -5.40 20.11
C SER A 52 -1.47 -5.70 18.68
N LEU A 53 -2.23 -6.52 17.95
CA LEU A 53 -1.93 -6.81 16.55
C LEU A 53 -2.00 -5.54 15.68
N ILE A 54 -2.99 -4.67 15.93
CA ILE A 54 -3.06 -3.38 15.24
C ILE A 54 -1.83 -2.53 15.55
N ASN A 55 -1.34 -2.53 16.79
CA ASN A 55 -0.12 -1.80 17.15
C ASN A 55 1.11 -2.34 16.41
N ASP A 56 1.24 -3.66 16.28
CA ASP A 56 2.34 -4.30 15.53
C ASP A 56 2.30 -3.91 14.06
N ILE A 57 1.11 -3.88 13.45
CA ILE A 57 0.92 -3.41 12.08
C ILE A 57 1.26 -1.91 11.94
N VAL A 58 0.83 -1.08 12.88
CA VAL A 58 1.15 0.35 12.86
C VAL A 58 2.65 0.55 12.99
N LEU A 59 3.29 -0.14 13.95
CA LEU A 59 4.74 -0.14 14.17
C LEU A 59 5.52 -0.58 12.92
N TRP A 60 4.99 -1.57 12.21
CA TRP A 60 5.54 -1.98 10.92
C TRP A 60 5.56 -0.83 9.91
N LYS A 61 4.56 0.06 9.89
CA LYS A 61 4.54 1.19 8.96
C LYS A 61 5.31 2.41 9.48
N VAL A 62 5.04 2.80 10.73
CA VAL A 62 5.62 3.96 11.42
C VAL A 62 5.55 3.78 12.95
N ASN A 63 6.50 4.34 13.70
CA ASN A 63 6.49 4.31 15.16
C ASN A 63 5.42 5.27 15.74
N ARG A 64 4.15 4.84 15.75
CA ARG A 64 2.98 5.59 16.27
C ARG A 64 1.98 4.65 16.94
N TYR A 65 1.01 5.24 17.63
CA TYR A 65 -0.11 4.54 18.24
C TYR A 65 -1.43 4.99 17.61
N VAL A 66 -2.32 4.03 17.35
CA VAL A 66 -3.68 4.26 16.85
C VAL A 66 -4.63 3.49 17.74
N ARG A 67 -5.58 4.19 18.38
CA ARG A 67 -6.63 3.53 19.14
C ARG A 67 -7.77 3.11 18.22
N VAL A 68 -8.14 1.83 18.27
CA VAL A 68 -9.28 1.25 17.56
C VAL A 68 -10.24 0.68 18.60
N SER A 69 -11.55 0.91 18.42
CA SER A 69 -12.56 0.34 19.32
C SER A 69 -12.83 -1.13 18.97
N ASP A 70 -13.37 -1.89 19.93
CA ASP A 70 -13.69 -3.31 19.74
C ASP A 70 -14.72 -3.52 18.61
N ASP A 71 -15.65 -2.57 18.42
CA ASP A 71 -16.59 -2.57 17.29
C ASP A 71 -15.85 -2.54 15.94
N ILE A 72 -14.90 -1.61 15.78
CA ILE A 72 -14.13 -1.48 14.54
C ILE A 72 -13.21 -2.69 14.35
N ILE A 73 -12.63 -3.23 15.43
CA ILE A 73 -11.85 -4.48 15.39
C ILE A 73 -12.71 -5.63 14.86
N GLY A 74 -13.95 -5.76 15.33
CA GLY A 74 -14.90 -6.76 14.84
C GLY A 74 -15.20 -6.60 13.34
N GLN A 75 -15.37 -5.36 12.87
CA GLN A 75 -15.56 -5.08 11.44
C GLN A 75 -14.32 -5.46 10.61
N ILE A 76 -13.12 -5.20 11.11
CA ILE A 76 -11.86 -5.56 10.45
C ILE A 76 -11.71 -7.09 10.39
N GLU A 77 -11.99 -7.81 11.48
CA GLU A 77 -11.94 -9.29 11.55
C GLU A 77 -12.85 -9.91 10.49
N GLY A 78 -14.04 -9.33 10.28
CA GLY A 78 -14.98 -9.75 9.24
C GLY A 78 -14.41 -9.69 7.83
N LEU A 79 -13.32 -8.95 7.57
CA LEU A 79 -12.71 -8.87 6.24
C LEU A 79 -11.86 -10.09 5.88
N LYS A 80 -11.48 -10.95 6.83
CA LYS A 80 -10.68 -12.15 6.58
C LYS A 80 -11.38 -13.15 5.65
N VAL A 81 -12.72 -13.17 5.67
CA VAL A 81 -13.52 -14.10 4.86
C VAL A 81 -13.62 -13.68 3.39
N LEU A 82 -13.21 -12.45 3.06
CA LEU A 82 -13.28 -11.93 1.70
C LEU A 82 -12.34 -12.70 0.77
N LYS A 83 -12.84 -12.97 -0.43
CA LYS A 83 -12.12 -13.63 -1.51
C LYS A 83 -11.47 -12.59 -2.42
N ALA A 84 -10.51 -13.06 -3.23
CA ALA A 84 -9.86 -12.23 -4.23
C ALA A 84 -10.89 -11.46 -5.08
N ALA A 85 -10.55 -10.21 -5.43
CA ALA A 85 -11.41 -9.26 -6.13
C ALA A 85 -12.68 -8.79 -5.39
N GLU A 86 -12.93 -9.19 -4.14
CA GLU A 86 -14.06 -8.68 -3.33
C GLU A 86 -13.73 -7.38 -2.55
N HIS A 87 -12.66 -6.68 -2.92
CA HIS A 87 -12.10 -5.56 -2.16
C HIS A 87 -13.11 -4.41 -1.93
N ARG A 88 -14.06 -4.18 -2.84
CA ARG A 88 -15.12 -3.15 -2.67
C ARG A 88 -16.02 -3.43 -1.46
N LYS A 89 -16.12 -4.67 -0.96
CA LYS A 89 -16.85 -5.00 0.28
C LYS A 89 -16.20 -4.40 1.54
N GLY A 90 -14.93 -4.05 1.49
CA GLY A 90 -14.21 -3.37 2.59
C GLY A 90 -14.43 -1.86 2.67
N LYS A 91 -15.34 -1.28 1.86
CA LYS A 91 -15.51 0.18 1.74
C LYS A 91 -15.84 0.86 3.06
N GLU A 92 -16.77 0.31 3.82
CA GLU A 92 -17.21 0.87 5.10
C GLU A 92 -16.06 0.87 6.10
N VAL A 93 -15.40 -0.27 6.27
CA VAL A 93 -14.23 -0.41 7.16
C VAL A 93 -13.11 0.55 6.77
N LEU A 94 -12.79 0.68 5.48
CA LEU A 94 -11.79 1.64 5.01
C LEU A 94 -12.17 3.09 5.35
N THR A 95 -13.44 3.45 5.16
CA THR A 95 -13.96 4.80 5.47
C THR A 95 -13.80 5.11 6.94
N VAL A 96 -14.17 4.15 7.81
CA VAL A 96 -14.01 4.26 9.27
C VAL A 96 -12.54 4.38 9.66
N LEU A 97 -11.66 3.53 9.10
CA LEU A 97 -10.23 3.57 9.38
C LEU A 97 -9.60 4.93 9.03
N ILE A 98 -9.89 5.50 7.85
CA ILE A 98 -9.38 6.83 7.44
C ILE A 98 -9.91 7.95 8.37
N GLY A 99 -11.05 7.75 9.02
CA GLY A 99 -11.58 8.69 10.01
C GLY A 99 -10.88 8.65 11.37
N LEU A 100 -10.04 7.65 11.64
CA LEU A 100 -9.34 7.53 12.91
C LEU A 100 -8.19 8.55 13.01
N ASN A 101 -7.99 9.07 14.22
CA ASN A 101 -6.87 9.97 14.48
C ASN A 101 -5.53 9.26 14.21
N GLY A 102 -4.67 9.90 13.42
CA GLY A 102 -3.37 9.35 13.05
C GLY A 102 -3.40 8.33 11.91
N VAL A 103 -4.58 8.04 11.34
CA VAL A 103 -4.75 7.13 10.22
C VAL A 103 -5.16 7.92 8.97
N ASP A 104 -4.34 7.83 7.94
CA ASP A 104 -4.73 8.22 6.58
C ASP A 104 -4.64 6.98 5.67
N LEU A 105 -4.99 7.12 4.40
CA LEU A 105 -5.09 6.01 3.46
C LEU A 105 -3.86 5.07 3.43
N PRO A 106 -2.60 5.54 3.49
CA PRO A 106 -1.44 4.63 3.56
C PRO A 106 -1.41 3.75 4.81
N MET A 107 -1.86 4.26 5.95
CA MET A 107 -1.95 3.48 7.18
C MET A 107 -3.14 2.51 7.12
N ALA A 108 -4.31 3.00 6.71
CA ALA A 108 -5.51 2.18 6.58
C ALA A 108 -5.30 1.00 5.63
N SER A 109 -4.70 1.24 4.44
CA SER A 109 -4.38 0.17 3.49
C SER A 109 -3.31 -0.81 4.01
N THR A 110 -2.41 -0.36 4.88
CA THR A 110 -1.45 -1.26 5.55
C THR A 110 -2.16 -2.21 6.51
N ILE A 111 -3.10 -1.70 7.32
CA ILE A 111 -3.96 -2.53 8.18
C ILE A 111 -4.69 -3.56 7.33
N LEU A 112 -5.43 -3.11 6.31
CA LEU A 112 -6.20 -4.01 5.46
C LEU A 112 -5.33 -5.07 4.76
N ARG A 113 -4.13 -4.71 4.29
CA ARG A 113 -3.20 -5.63 3.63
C ARG A 113 -2.76 -6.76 4.55
N PHE A 114 -2.44 -6.49 5.80
CA PHE A 114 -2.02 -7.54 6.73
C PHE A 114 -3.18 -8.43 7.17
N ILE A 115 -4.39 -7.87 7.27
CA ILE A 115 -5.57 -8.65 7.62
C ILE A 115 -6.00 -9.59 6.49
N ASN A 116 -5.97 -9.13 5.23
CA ASN A 116 -6.29 -9.97 4.09
C ASN A 116 -5.46 -9.59 2.86
N PRO A 117 -4.24 -10.15 2.71
CA PRO A 117 -3.35 -9.83 1.59
C PRO A 117 -3.87 -10.37 0.25
N LYS A 118 -4.85 -11.28 0.26
CA LYS A 118 -5.49 -11.81 -0.96
C LYS A 118 -6.43 -10.78 -1.60
N VAL A 119 -6.80 -9.73 -0.86
CA VAL A 119 -7.83 -8.76 -1.25
C VAL A 119 -7.29 -7.33 -1.26
N PHE A 120 -6.48 -6.98 -0.27
CA PHE A 120 -6.00 -5.61 -0.08
C PHE A 120 -4.49 -5.55 -0.22
N GLN A 121 -4.02 -4.43 -0.74
CA GLN A 121 -2.61 -4.12 -0.91
C GLN A 121 -2.34 -2.69 -0.42
N ILE A 122 -1.10 -2.43 -0.04
CA ILE A 122 -0.69 -1.12 0.49
C ILE A 122 -0.69 -0.10 -0.66
N ILE A 123 -1.23 1.08 -0.40
CA ILE A 123 -1.02 2.25 -1.24
C ILE A 123 -0.20 3.29 -0.49
N ASP A 124 0.92 3.69 -1.05
CA ASP A 124 1.65 4.87 -0.61
C ASP A 124 2.27 5.59 -1.81
N ARG A 125 3.12 6.58 -1.55
CA ARG A 125 3.72 7.39 -2.61
C ARG A 125 4.58 6.55 -3.58
N HIS A 126 5.30 5.55 -3.07
CA HIS A 126 6.13 4.68 -3.91
C HIS A 126 5.25 3.76 -4.74
N ALA A 127 4.29 3.07 -4.10
CA ALA A 127 3.42 2.15 -4.79
C ALA A 127 2.54 2.85 -5.86
N TYR A 128 2.02 4.04 -5.55
CA TYR A 128 1.27 4.83 -6.52
C TYR A 128 2.15 5.28 -7.69
N ARG A 129 3.37 5.77 -7.42
CA ARG A 129 4.28 6.20 -8.48
C ARG A 129 4.70 5.03 -9.38
N ALA A 130 4.91 3.85 -8.81
CA ALA A 130 5.20 2.62 -9.54
C ALA A 130 4.09 2.25 -10.55
N VAL A 131 2.82 2.42 -10.15
CA VAL A 131 1.67 2.05 -11.00
C VAL A 131 1.37 3.13 -12.04
N TYR A 132 1.45 4.40 -11.66
CA TYR A 132 0.93 5.51 -12.48
C TYR A 132 1.99 6.41 -13.12
N SER A 133 3.28 6.28 -12.77
CA SER A 133 4.34 7.23 -13.11
C SER A 133 3.97 8.68 -12.81
N LYS A 134 3.25 8.89 -11.70
CA LYS A 134 2.74 10.19 -11.28
C LYS A 134 2.95 10.36 -9.79
N LYS A 135 3.04 11.62 -9.35
CA LYS A 135 3.03 11.95 -7.93
C LYS A 135 1.71 11.53 -7.31
N TYR A 136 1.76 11.05 -6.07
CA TYR A 136 0.59 10.69 -5.29
C TYR A 136 -0.33 11.91 -5.12
N PRO A 137 -1.59 11.87 -5.58
CA PRO A 137 -2.43 13.05 -5.71
C PRO A 137 -3.22 13.37 -4.43
N LEU A 138 -3.08 12.55 -3.38
CA LEU A 138 -3.84 12.68 -2.15
C LEU A 138 -3.06 13.45 -1.09
N TYR A 139 -3.77 14.35 -0.44
CA TYR A 139 -3.33 15.13 0.70
C TYR A 139 -4.22 14.83 1.91
N GLN A 140 -3.78 15.21 3.11
CA GLN A 140 -4.54 14.98 4.33
C GLN A 140 -5.96 15.57 4.25
N SER A 141 -6.09 16.77 3.68
CA SER A 141 -7.36 17.49 3.47
C SER A 141 -8.23 16.94 2.35
N THR A 142 -7.78 15.93 1.60
CA THR A 142 -8.59 15.35 0.52
C THR A 142 -9.81 14.65 1.12
N PRO A 143 -11.02 14.83 0.56
CA PRO A 143 -12.23 14.17 1.07
C PRO A 143 -12.08 12.65 1.14
N THR A 144 -12.62 12.05 2.20
CA THR A 144 -12.54 10.60 2.46
C THR A 144 -13.08 9.80 1.29
N GLU A 145 -14.19 10.22 0.69
CA GLU A 145 -14.81 9.56 -0.46
C GLU A 145 -13.85 9.46 -1.65
N ARG A 146 -13.08 10.53 -1.90
CA ARG A 146 -12.07 10.55 -2.97
C ARG A 146 -10.90 9.64 -2.65
N LYS A 147 -10.46 9.58 -1.39
CA LYS A 147 -9.40 8.64 -0.95
C LYS A 147 -9.85 7.19 -1.13
N VAL A 148 -11.07 6.88 -0.70
CA VAL A 148 -11.68 5.56 -0.81
C VAL A 148 -11.85 5.13 -2.28
N SER A 149 -12.36 6.03 -3.14
CA SER A 149 -12.49 5.75 -4.58
C SER A 149 -11.13 5.45 -5.20
N LEU A 150 -10.16 6.33 -4.99
CA LEU A 150 -8.81 6.15 -5.55
C LEU A 150 -8.17 4.85 -5.09
N TYR A 151 -8.32 4.50 -3.81
CA TYR A 151 -7.75 3.27 -3.29
C TYR A 151 -8.27 2.05 -4.03
N PHE A 152 -9.57 1.96 -4.22
CA PHE A 152 -10.13 0.77 -4.83
C PHE A 152 -9.91 0.74 -6.35
N ASP A 153 -9.90 1.89 -7.02
CA ASP A 153 -9.45 1.97 -8.42
C ASP A 153 -7.98 1.52 -8.54
N TYR A 154 -7.15 1.84 -7.54
CA TYR A 154 -5.78 1.33 -7.46
C TYR A 154 -5.72 -0.20 -7.29
N ILE A 155 -6.57 -0.79 -6.45
CA ILE A 155 -6.64 -2.26 -6.33
C ILE A 155 -7.04 -2.92 -7.65
N ASP A 156 -7.98 -2.36 -8.41
CA ASP A 156 -8.35 -2.88 -9.74
C ASP A 156 -7.15 -2.90 -10.69
N HIS A 157 -6.39 -1.80 -10.75
CA HIS A 157 -5.19 -1.73 -11.59
C HIS A 157 -4.07 -2.68 -11.11
N LEU A 158 -3.98 -2.97 -9.81
CA LEU A 158 -3.05 -3.99 -9.32
C LEU A 158 -3.45 -5.40 -9.76
N ILE A 159 -4.75 -5.72 -9.73
CA ILE A 159 -5.27 -7.01 -10.20
C ILE A 159 -4.95 -7.17 -11.70
N GLU A 160 -5.24 -6.15 -12.51
CA GLU A 160 -4.90 -6.13 -13.94
C GLU A 160 -3.40 -6.28 -14.17
N LEU A 161 -2.57 -5.52 -13.46
CA LEU A 161 -1.11 -5.61 -13.55
C LEU A 161 -0.63 -7.03 -13.24
N CYS A 162 -1.16 -7.67 -12.20
CA CYS A 162 -0.80 -9.02 -11.83
C CYS A 162 -1.20 -10.04 -12.90
N GLN A 163 -2.38 -9.89 -13.51
CA GLN A 163 -2.84 -10.76 -14.60
C GLN A 163 -1.95 -10.60 -15.84
N VAL A 164 -1.68 -9.37 -16.27
CA VAL A 164 -0.91 -9.07 -17.50
C VAL A 164 0.55 -9.50 -17.36
N LYS A 165 1.16 -9.32 -16.19
CA LYS A 165 2.59 -9.60 -15.96
C LYS A 165 2.84 -10.96 -15.29
N GLY A 166 1.80 -11.74 -14.99
CA GLY A 166 1.93 -13.03 -14.31
C GLY A 166 2.51 -12.91 -12.89
N LEU A 167 2.09 -11.89 -12.12
CA LEU A 167 2.59 -11.61 -10.77
C LEU A 167 1.63 -12.12 -9.70
N THR A 168 2.19 -12.40 -8.51
CA THR A 168 1.40 -12.76 -7.34
C THR A 168 0.87 -11.52 -6.62
N PHE A 169 -0.46 -11.39 -6.57
CA PHE A 169 -1.13 -10.23 -5.96
C PHE A 169 -0.78 -10.04 -4.47
N THR A 170 -0.64 -11.12 -3.69
CA THR A 170 -0.40 -11.03 -2.24
C THR A 170 0.92 -10.36 -1.85
N THR A 171 1.85 -10.22 -2.80
CA THR A 171 3.19 -9.66 -2.61
C THR A 171 3.45 -8.43 -3.47
N ILE A 172 2.44 -7.93 -4.20
CA ILE A 172 2.64 -6.88 -5.21
C ILE A 172 3.08 -5.56 -4.58
N ASP A 173 2.59 -5.21 -3.38
CA ASP A 173 2.97 -3.99 -2.69
C ASP A 173 4.49 -3.89 -2.45
N ARG A 174 5.10 -5.02 -2.06
CA ARG A 174 6.54 -5.16 -1.79
C ARG A 174 7.36 -5.02 -3.04
N LEU A 175 6.92 -5.69 -4.11
CA LEU A 175 7.55 -5.62 -5.42
C LEU A 175 7.54 -4.17 -5.92
N LEU A 176 6.38 -3.50 -5.88
CA LEU A 176 6.23 -2.11 -6.34
C LEU A 176 7.08 -1.13 -5.51
N TYR A 177 7.17 -1.35 -4.20
CA TYR A 177 8.04 -0.55 -3.33
C TYR A 177 9.51 -0.63 -3.75
N ILE A 178 10.04 -1.84 -3.97
CA ILE A 178 11.43 -2.00 -4.39
C ILE A 178 11.64 -1.52 -5.83
N PHE A 179 10.71 -1.84 -6.74
CA PHE A 179 10.73 -1.39 -8.13
C PHE A 179 10.86 0.13 -8.21
N ASP A 180 9.99 0.87 -7.51
CA ASP A 180 9.98 2.33 -7.57
C ASP A 180 11.25 2.92 -6.97
N LYS A 181 11.74 2.39 -5.85
CA LYS A 181 13.00 2.86 -5.24
C LYS A 181 14.22 2.65 -6.15
N LYS A 182 14.23 1.59 -6.95
CA LYS A 182 15.33 1.25 -7.85
C LYS A 182 15.29 2.03 -9.16
N ASN A 183 14.10 2.20 -9.73
CA ASN A 183 13.95 2.78 -11.07
C ASN A 183 13.60 4.28 -11.05
N ASN A 184 12.83 4.73 -10.05
CA ASN A 184 12.34 6.12 -9.97
C ASN A 184 12.98 6.92 -8.83
N GLY A 185 13.86 6.30 -8.04
CA GLY A 185 14.65 6.96 -7.02
C GLY A 185 13.85 7.49 -5.84
N ARG A 186 14.30 8.62 -5.27
CA ARG A 186 13.67 9.23 -4.07
C ARG A 186 12.37 9.97 -4.43
N LEU A 187 11.50 10.15 -3.44
CA LEU A 187 10.25 10.90 -3.54
C LEU A 187 10.45 12.39 -3.32
#